data_AF-A0A8J7P0W4-F1
#
_entry.id   AF-A0A8J7P0W4-F1
#
_cell.length_a   1.000
_cell.length_b   1.000
_cell.length_c   1.000
_cell.angle_alpha   90.00
_cell.angle_beta   90.00
_cell.angle_gamma   90.00
#
_symmetry.space_group_name_H-M   'P 1'
#
loop_
_entity.id
_entity.type
_entity.pdbx_description
1 polymer ?
#
loop_
_entity_poly.entity_id
_entity_poly.type
_entity_poly.pdbx_seq_one_letter_code
_entity_poly.pdbx_strand_id
1 'polypeptide(L)'
;MLTKKITLLKYFRNYMSEHLLKAGANITPRDGDELARLPFLRHWFRTKSAIVLHLSNGTVQVNFFQDHTKLILCPLMGAVTYIDEKREFRTYKLSLIEEHGCCRELASRLRYARTMVEKLLACKSSGLRKPAAPPERA
;
A
#
# COMPACT_ATOMS: atom_id res chain seq x y z
N MET A 1 -24.45 -9.46 -14.35
CA MET A 1 -23.27 -9.73 -13.50
C MET A 1 -22.63 -8.48 -12.88
N LEU A 2 -22.66 -7.30 -13.52
CA LEU A 2 -22.09 -6.08 -12.93
C LEU A 2 -22.92 -5.47 -11.80
N THR A 3 -24.25 -5.57 -11.84
CA THR A 3 -25.16 -4.94 -10.88
C THR A 3 -24.80 -5.28 -9.43
N LYS A 4 -24.55 -6.55 -9.11
CA LYS A 4 -24.14 -6.98 -7.77
C LYS A 4 -22.82 -6.34 -7.33
N LYS A 5 -21.80 -6.29 -8.21
CA LYS A 5 -20.50 -5.66 -7.93
C LYS A 5 -20.63 -4.15 -7.71
N ILE A 6 -21.44 -3.48 -8.52
CA ILE A 6 -21.72 -2.04 -8.39
C ILE A 6 -22.44 -1.76 -7.06
N THR A 7 -23.43 -2.58 -6.70
CA THR A 7 -24.13 -2.45 -5.43
C THR A 7 -23.18 -2.61 -4.24
N LEU A 8 -22.31 -3.62 -4.25
CA LEU A 8 -21.28 -3.78 -3.21
C LEU A 8 -20.34 -2.58 -3.14
N LEU A 9 -19.90 -2.04 -4.28
CA LEU A 9 -19.05 -0.86 -4.32
C LEU A 9 -19.75 0.37 -3.71
N LYS A 10 -21.06 0.54 -3.96
CA LYS A 10 -21.87 1.60 -3.34
C LYS A 10 -21.91 1.45 -1.82
N TYR A 11 -22.11 0.23 -1.32
CA TYR A 11 -22.07 -0.03 0.13
C TYR A 11 -20.71 0.29 0.75
N PHE A 12 -19.61 -0.18 0.13
CA PHE A 12 -18.26 0.16 0.60
C PHE A 12 -18.03 1.67 0.60
N ARG A 13 -18.42 2.38 -0.46
CA ARG A 13 -18.27 3.83 -0.57
C ARG A 13 -19.02 4.56 0.56
N ASN A 14 -20.29 4.23 0.77
CA ASN A 14 -21.11 4.88 1.79
C ASN A 14 -20.53 4.62 3.19
N TYR A 15 -20.22 3.36 3.51
CA TYR A 15 -19.63 2.99 4.79
C TYR A 15 -18.30 3.73 5.06
N MET A 16 -17.40 3.77 4.08
CA MET A 16 -16.12 4.47 4.23
C MET A 16 -16.30 5.97 4.46
N SER A 17 -17.30 6.58 3.81
CA SER A 17 -17.57 8.03 3.93
C SER A 17 -18.16 8.39 5.29
N GLU A 18 -18.99 7.52 5.86
CA GLU A 18 -19.70 7.76 7.12
C GLU A 18 -18.87 7.39 8.36
N HIS A 19 -17.98 6.40 8.27
CA HIS A 19 -17.37 5.79 9.46
C HIS A 19 -15.84 5.91 9.55
N LEU A 20 -15.13 6.32 8.49
CA LEU A 20 -13.67 6.29 8.47
C LEU A 20 -13.05 7.68 8.32
N LEU A 21 -11.93 7.89 9.00
CA LEU A 21 -11.11 9.08 8.83
C LEU A 21 -10.27 8.99 7.55
N LYS A 22 -10.22 10.07 6.77
CA LYS A 22 -9.36 10.18 5.58
C LYS A 22 -7.91 10.37 6.00
N ALA A 23 -7.06 9.38 5.73
CA ALA A 23 -5.61 9.51 5.93
C ALA A 23 -5.03 10.57 4.99
N GLY A 24 -4.21 11.48 5.52
CA GLY A 24 -3.64 12.58 4.73
C GLY A 24 -4.67 13.64 4.31
N ALA A 25 -5.75 13.82 5.07
CA ALA A 25 -6.79 14.82 4.75
C ALA A 25 -6.25 16.26 4.61
N ASN A 26 -5.13 16.57 5.28
CA ASN A 26 -4.50 17.90 5.25
C ASN A 26 -3.57 18.11 4.05
N ILE A 27 -3.43 17.12 3.15
CA ILE A 27 -2.58 17.22 1.97
C ILE A 27 -3.39 17.75 0.80
N THR A 28 -2.95 18.88 0.26
CA THR A 28 -3.49 19.45 -0.97
C THR A 28 -3.11 18.56 -2.16
N PRO A 29 -4.09 18.19 -3.02
CA PRO A 29 -3.80 17.56 -4.30
C PRO A 29 -2.81 18.41 -5.11
N ARG A 30 -1.96 17.77 -5.91
CA ARG A 30 -1.05 18.50 -6.80
C ARG A 30 -1.76 18.85 -8.10
N ASP A 31 -1.36 19.96 -8.70
CA ASP A 31 -1.84 20.34 -10.04
C ASP A 31 -1.53 19.22 -11.04
N GLY A 32 -2.57 18.78 -11.76
CA GLY A 32 -2.48 17.66 -12.73
C GLY A 32 -2.85 16.28 -12.18
N ASP A 33 -3.06 16.10 -10.86
CA ASP A 33 -3.51 14.83 -10.28
C ASP A 33 -4.88 14.39 -10.83
N GLU A 34 -5.72 15.34 -11.26
CA GLU A 34 -7.05 15.08 -11.85
C GLU A 34 -6.99 14.36 -13.21
N LEU A 35 -5.88 14.54 -13.94
CA LEU A 35 -5.64 13.90 -15.23
C LEU A 35 -4.95 12.54 -15.10
N ALA A 36 -4.43 12.22 -13.90
CA ALA A 36 -3.73 10.97 -13.67
C ALA A 36 -4.71 9.79 -13.68
N ARG A 37 -4.36 8.71 -14.38
CA ARG A 37 -5.13 7.48 -14.34
C ARG A 37 -5.16 6.92 -12.91
N LEU A 38 -6.35 6.87 -12.32
CA LEU A 38 -6.59 6.35 -10.98
C LEU A 38 -6.02 4.92 -10.83
N PRO A 39 -5.11 4.67 -9.88
CA PRO A 39 -4.62 3.34 -9.63
C PRO A 39 -5.70 2.48 -8.95
N PHE A 40 -5.62 1.17 -9.16
CA PHE A 40 -6.45 0.20 -8.43
C PHE A 40 -5.58 -0.67 -7.53
N LEU A 41 -6.19 -1.26 -6.50
CA LEU A 41 -5.52 -2.20 -5.61
C LEU A 41 -5.21 -3.51 -6.37
N ARG A 42 -3.93 -3.78 -6.63
CA ARG A 42 -3.47 -4.98 -7.34
C ARG A 42 -3.40 -6.19 -6.41
N HIS A 43 -2.91 -5.98 -5.20
CA HIS A 43 -2.81 -7.03 -4.18
C HIS A 43 -2.78 -6.42 -2.79
N TRP A 44 -3.22 -7.18 -1.79
CA TRP A 44 -3.11 -6.80 -0.39
C TRP A 44 -3.00 -8.04 0.49
N PHE A 45 -2.33 -7.87 1.63
CA PHE A 45 -2.32 -8.87 2.69
C PHE A 45 -2.17 -8.21 4.05
N ARG A 46 -2.50 -8.96 5.11
CA ARG A 46 -2.35 -8.53 6.49
C ARG A 46 -1.29 -9.37 7.18
N THR A 47 -0.60 -8.75 8.11
CA THR A 47 0.22 -9.41 9.12
C THR A 47 -0.41 -9.16 10.49
N LYS A 48 0.24 -9.62 11.57
CA LYS A 48 -0.13 -9.25 12.93
C LYS A 48 0.01 -7.75 13.20
N SER A 49 0.91 -7.06 12.50
CA SER A 49 1.32 -5.67 12.81
C SER A 49 0.81 -4.63 11.82
N ALA A 50 0.50 -5.02 10.58
CA ALA A 50 0.16 -4.07 9.53
C ALA A 50 -0.73 -4.67 8.43
N ILE A 51 -1.37 -3.79 7.66
CA ILE A 51 -1.92 -4.11 6.34
C ILE A 51 -1.00 -3.53 5.27
N VAL A 52 -0.72 -4.35 4.24
CA VAL A 52 0.09 -3.98 3.08
C VAL A 52 -0.82 -3.90 1.86
N LEU A 53 -0.77 -2.77 1.17
CA LEU A 53 -1.58 -2.45 -0.02
C LEU A 53 -0.64 -2.17 -1.19
N HIS A 54 -0.71 -2.96 -2.25
CA HIS A 54 0.09 -2.76 -3.47
C HIS A 54 -0.81 -2.31 -4.61
N LEU A 55 -0.55 -1.10 -5.10
CA LEU A 55 -1.34 -0.45 -6.14
C LEU A 55 -0.79 -0.75 -7.54
N SER A 56 -1.64 -0.58 -8.55
CA SER A 56 -1.32 -0.89 -9.95
C SER A 56 -0.17 -0.06 -10.53
N ASN A 57 0.04 1.16 -10.01
CA ASN A 57 1.12 2.07 -10.37
C ASN A 57 2.46 1.75 -9.66
N GLY A 58 2.52 0.67 -8.88
CA GLY A 58 3.72 0.25 -8.15
C GLY A 58 3.85 0.83 -6.74
N THR A 59 2.97 1.75 -6.33
CA THR A 59 2.95 2.25 -4.95
C THR A 59 2.69 1.12 -3.97
N VAL A 60 3.46 1.07 -2.88
CA VAL A 60 3.22 0.15 -1.76
C VAL A 60 2.94 0.98 -0.51
N GLN A 61 1.77 0.76 0.08
CA GLN A 61 1.36 1.40 1.32
C GLN A 61 1.33 0.37 2.45
N VAL A 62 1.91 0.73 3.59
CA VAL A 62 1.94 -0.09 4.81
C VAL A 62 1.31 0.74 5.92
N ASN A 63 0.17 0.27 6.46
CA ASN A 63 -0.49 0.91 7.60
C ASN A 63 -0.30 0.03 8.84
N PHE A 64 0.39 0.55 9.85
CA PHE A 64 0.65 -0.14 11.11
C PHE A 64 -0.57 0.01 12.04
N PHE A 65 -0.97 -1.09 12.68
CA PHE A 65 -2.22 -1.12 13.46
C PHE A 65 -2.10 -0.48 14.84
N GLN A 66 -0.96 -0.68 15.52
CA GLN A 66 -0.80 -0.32 16.93
C GLN A 66 -0.68 1.18 17.15
N ASP A 67 0.07 1.87 16.30
CA ASP A 67 0.43 3.29 16.47
C ASP A 67 -0.14 4.19 15.36
N HIS A 68 -0.91 3.60 14.43
CA HIS A 68 -1.49 4.28 13.28
C HIS A 68 -0.51 4.99 12.34
N THR A 69 0.79 4.71 12.43
CA THR A 69 1.78 5.20 11.50
C THR A 69 1.63 4.52 10.13
N LYS A 70 2.10 5.19 9.08
CA LYS A 70 1.96 4.70 7.70
C LYS A 70 3.20 4.99 6.89
N LEU A 71 3.56 4.06 6.00
CA LEU A 71 4.51 4.30 4.93
C LEU A 71 3.82 4.22 3.57
N ILE A 72 4.16 5.14 2.67
CA ILE A 72 3.76 5.09 1.27
C ILE A 72 5.04 5.15 0.43
N LEU A 73 5.42 4.01 -0.16
CA LEU A 73 6.60 3.87 -0.99
C LEU A 73 6.21 4.09 -2.46
N CYS A 74 6.90 5.01 -3.12
CA CYS A 74 6.73 5.29 -4.55
C CYS A 74 8.02 4.93 -5.30
N PRO A 75 8.06 3.81 -6.04
CA PRO A 75 9.27 3.38 -6.73
C PRO A 75 9.68 4.34 -7.86
N LEU A 76 8.69 4.94 -8.56
CA LEU A 76 8.96 5.89 -9.66
C LEU A 76 9.67 7.16 -9.19
N MET A 77 9.40 7.61 -7.97
CA MET A 77 10.04 8.78 -7.39
C MET A 77 11.27 8.44 -6.54
N GLY A 78 11.56 7.16 -6.32
CA GLY A 78 12.56 6.73 -5.34
C GLY A 78 12.30 7.34 -3.96
N ALA A 79 11.03 7.45 -3.56
CA ALA A 79 10.62 8.23 -2.40
C ALA A 79 9.73 7.43 -1.44
N VAL A 80 9.74 7.84 -0.18
CA VAL A 80 8.88 7.34 0.87
C VAL A 80 8.17 8.49 1.56
N THR A 81 6.86 8.39 1.70
CA THR A 81 6.11 9.22 2.63
C THR A 81 5.96 8.47 3.94
N TYR A 82 6.26 9.15 5.05
CA TYR A 82 5.97 8.70 6.40
C TYR A 82 4.85 9.56 7.01
N ILE A 83 3.82 8.90 7.52
CA ILE A 83 2.77 9.51 8.33
C ILE A 83 2.99 9.03 9.76
N ASP A 84 3.35 9.94 10.65
CA ASP A 84 3.64 9.60 12.05
C ASP A 84 2.38 9.52 12.92
N GLU A 85 2.58 9.27 14.22
CA GLU A 85 1.51 9.14 15.22
C GLU A 85 0.72 10.44 15.40
N LYS A 86 1.38 11.59 15.15
CA LYS A 86 0.76 12.93 15.17
C LYS A 86 0.02 13.24 13.87
N ARG A 87 0.01 12.30 12.92
CA ARG A 87 -0.56 12.44 11.57
C ARG A 87 0.18 13.46 10.70
N GLU A 88 1.42 13.78 11.06
CA GLU A 88 2.29 14.62 10.26
C GLU A 88 2.76 13.84 9.04
N PHE A 89 2.62 14.46 7.86
CA PHE A 89 2.90 13.83 6.58
C PHE A 89 4.21 14.37 6.02
N ARG A 90 5.23 13.52 5.89
CA ARG A 90 6.56 13.94 5.41
C ARG A 90 7.02 13.01 4.31
N THR A 91 7.47 13.57 3.20
CA THR A 91 7.97 12.81 2.05
C THR A 91 9.48 13.00 1.91
N TYR A 92 10.19 11.89 1.79
CA TYR A 92 11.64 11.83 1.73
C TYR A 92 12.07 11.09 0.48
N LYS A 93 13.11 11.57 -0.20
CA LYS A 93 13.83 10.76 -1.18
C LYS A 93 14.64 9.69 -0.43
N LEU A 94 14.58 8.45 -0.88
CA LEU A 94 15.32 7.35 -0.26
C LEU A 94 16.84 7.58 -0.31
N SER A 95 17.34 8.19 -1.39
CA SER A 95 18.75 8.57 -1.52
C SER A 95 19.19 9.57 -0.45
N LEU A 96 18.34 10.52 -0.08
CA LEU A 96 18.66 11.50 0.97
C LEU A 96 18.62 10.87 2.36
N ILE A 97 17.76 9.88 2.59
CA ILE A 97 17.78 9.08 3.82
C ILE A 97 19.08 8.28 3.93
N GLU A 98 19.57 7.74 2.82
CA GLU A 98 20.84 7.00 2.79
C GLU A 98 22.04 7.91 3.11
N GLU A 99 22.05 9.13 2.54
CA GLU A 99 23.13 10.10 2.73
C GLU A 99 23.11 10.76 4.12
N HIS A 100 21.94 11.17 4.62
CA HIS A 100 21.81 11.99 5.84
C HIS A 100 21.27 11.20 7.05
N GLY A 101 20.88 9.94 6.85
CA GLY A 101 20.20 9.14 7.85
C GLY A 101 18.74 9.53 8.06
N CYS A 102 18.11 8.87 9.04
CA CYS A 102 16.75 9.20 9.51
C CYS A 102 16.56 8.77 10.98
N CYS A 103 15.43 9.14 11.57
CA CYS A 103 15.11 8.70 12.92
C CYS A 103 14.93 7.17 13.01
N ARG A 104 15.13 6.61 14.22
CA ARG A 104 15.11 5.15 14.46
C ARG A 104 13.75 4.55 14.11
N GLU A 105 12.68 5.30 14.33
CA GLU A 105 11.29 4.94 14.06
C GLU A 105 11.06 4.72 12.57
N LEU A 106 11.53 5.65 11.72
CA LEU A 106 11.43 5.53 10.27
C LEU A 106 12.31 4.39 9.76
N ALA A 107 13.56 4.29 10.24
CA ALA A 107 14.47 3.23 9.86
C ALA A 107 13.90 1.82 10.17
N SER A 108 13.27 1.66 11.34
CA SER A 108 12.60 0.41 11.72
C SER A 108 11.48 0.04 10.76
N ARG A 109 10.63 1.01 10.42
CA ARG A 109 9.51 0.81 9.49
C ARG A 109 9.97 0.57 8.06
N LEU A 110 11.06 1.18 7.62
CA LEU A 110 11.68 0.91 6.31
C LEU A 110 12.23 -0.52 6.23
N ARG A 111 12.89 -1.01 7.28
CA ARG A 111 13.33 -2.42 7.35
C ARG A 111 12.13 -3.37 7.27
N TYR A 112 11.06 -3.08 8.02
CA TYR A 112 9.82 -3.85 7.93
C TYR A 112 9.22 -3.82 6.52
N ALA A 113 9.16 -2.64 5.90
CA ALA A 113 8.60 -2.47 4.57
C ALA A 113 9.40 -3.24 3.51
N ARG A 114 10.73 -3.29 3.61
CA ARG A 114 11.58 -4.13 2.75
C ARG A 114 11.12 -5.60 2.80
N THR A 115 10.96 -6.17 3.98
CA THR A 115 10.46 -7.54 4.14
C THR A 115 9.08 -7.73 3.52
N MET A 116 8.20 -6.73 3.61
CA MET A 116 6.87 -6.80 2.98
C MET A 116 6.95 -6.77 1.45
N VAL A 117 7.86 -5.97 0.90
CA VAL A 117 8.12 -5.91 -0.55
C VAL A 117 8.70 -7.24 -1.05
N GLU A 118 9.65 -7.83 -0.33
CA GLU A 118 10.20 -9.16 -0.66
C GLU A 118 9.09 -10.23 -0.69
N LYS A 119 8.16 -10.21 0.26
CA LYS A 119 6.96 -11.07 0.26
C LYS A 119 6.05 -10.83 -0.95
N LEU A 120 5.81 -9.56 -1.32
CA LEU A 120 5.04 -9.21 -2.52
C LEU A 120 5.69 -9.78 -3.80
N LEU A 121 7.01 -9.73 -3.89
CA LEU A 121 7.77 -10.27 -5.03
C LEU A 121 7.70 -11.81 -5.06
N ALA A 122 7.85 -12.47 -3.92
CA ALA A 122 7.71 -13.93 -3.83
C ALA A 122 6.32 -14.40 -4.28
N CYS A 123 5.25 -13.72 -3.87
CA CYS A 123 3.88 -14.05 -4.31
C CYS A 123 3.64 -13.87 -5.83
N LYS A 124 4.42 -13.02 -6.52
CA LYS A 124 4.34 -12.94 -7.99
C LYS A 124 4.89 -14.19 -8.68
N SER A 125 5.89 -14.84 -8.09
CA SER A 125 6.53 -16.02 -8.66
C SER A 125 5.68 -17.30 -8.57
N SER A 126 4.78 -17.40 -7.59
CA SER A 126 3.90 -18.55 -7.39
C SER A 126 2.65 -18.53 -8.25
N GLY A 127 2.23 -17.36 -8.77
CA GLY A 127 1.05 -17.23 -9.64
C GLY A 127 1.22 -17.82 -11.06
N LEU A 128 2.43 -18.24 -11.43
CA LEU A 128 2.75 -18.83 -12.75
C LEU A 128 2.78 -20.37 -12.76
N ARG A 129 2.67 -21.04 -11.60
CA ARG A 129 2.57 -22.51 -11.55
C ARG A 129 1.10 -22.89 -11.37
N LYS A 130 0.40 -23.17 -12.48
CA LYS A 130 -0.83 -23.97 -12.39
C LYS A 130 -0.45 -25.34 -11.81
N PRO A 131 -1.13 -25.85 -10.76
CA PRO A 131 -0.97 -27.24 -10.38
C PRO A 131 -1.42 -28.12 -11.54
N ALA A 132 -0.57 -29.07 -11.95
CA ALA A 132 -0.93 -30.07 -12.94
C ALA A 132 -2.11 -30.90 -12.41
N ALA A 133 -3.12 -31.11 -13.25
CA ALA A 133 -4.24 -31.98 -12.90
C ALA A 133 -3.70 -33.39 -12.59
N PRO A 134 -4.19 -34.06 -11.55
CA PRO A 134 -3.80 -35.44 -11.27
C PRO A 134 -4.27 -36.37 -12.41
N PRO A 135 -3.52 -37.44 -12.72
CA PRO A 135 -3.88 -38.34 -13.81
C PRO A 135 -5.19 -39.07 -13.49
N GLU A 136 -6.07 -39.10 -14.49
CA GLU A 136 -7.29 -39.90 -14.49
C GLU A 136 -6.92 -41.38 -14.32
N ARG A 137 -7.50 -42.03 -13.31
CA ARG A 137 -7.33 -43.48 -13.11
C ARG A 137 -8.20 -44.20 -14.12
N ALA A 138 -7.56 -45.04 -14.94
CA ALA A 138 -8.20 -46.05 -15.80
C ALA A 138 -8.78 -47.20 -14.98
#